data_AF-A0A7X8UV26-F1
#
_entry.id   AF-A0A7X8UV26-F1
#
_cell.length_a   1.000
_cell.length_b   1.000
_cell.length_c   1.000
_cell.angle_alpha   90.00
_cell.angle_beta   90.00
_cell.angle_gamma   90.00
#
_symmetry.space_group_name_H-M   'P 1'
#
loop_
_entity.id
_entity.type
_entity.pdbx_description
1 polymer ?
#
loop_
_entity_poly.entity_id
_entity_poly.type
_entity_poly.pdbx_seq_one_letter_code
_entity_poly.pdbx_strand_id
1 'polypeptide(L)'
;MVIRIRRKMVIPEADIKKLLIDGAEVTASAAELNAAGSGVGTLASLVIKTAKVVLGGANPTQVKFKGTAVAATKLGSQSEPFELDNGQTLTVNTDGKGDDTCTLAAAAGYLTGGNSASTDMTASIDTKFKILVDSDSGGFKTVTCDWAGCDSGADIATEMQAKIQALGGVYEAVTVAFAGGDHYVITSGTKGTNSSVEMDNADDHDCLDELDLGSGATATTGTGDAANIAAATAAEIAAALSADLGDLTAVAESGKVRLTSKTTGAGSSLVVNADSTADLILGITGSDYGEECLGFAEDMADTDYMVMATFEKASAPAGTSEIAIGDKATTGFNIYCETAGNTETVQLLIVGLNGS
;
A
#
# COMPACT_ATOMS: atom_id res chain seq x y z
N MET A 1 49.51 12.29 70.64
CA MET A 1 48.91 13.54 71.16
C MET A 1 47.94 14.06 70.12
N VAL A 2 46.64 14.05 70.42
CA VAL A 2 45.57 14.42 69.47
C VAL A 2 45.27 15.91 69.65
N ILE A 3 45.35 16.70 68.58
CA ILE A 3 44.87 18.09 68.58
C ILE A 3 43.70 18.17 67.59
N ARG A 4 42.48 18.31 68.13
CA ARG A 4 41.25 18.56 67.37
C ARG A 4 41.03 20.07 67.27
N ILE A 5 40.91 20.61 66.06
CA ILE A 5 40.53 22.01 65.84
C ILE A 5 39.00 22.08 65.71
N ARG A 6 38.33 22.74 66.68
CA ARG A 6 36.87 22.96 66.72
C ARG A 6 36.51 24.46 66.64
N ARG A 7 36.79 25.17 65.54
CA ARG A 7 36.17 26.49 65.30
C ARG A 7 35.83 26.68 63.82
N LYS A 8 34.58 27.09 63.57
CA LYS A 8 34.06 27.60 62.30
C LYS A 8 34.89 28.83 61.93
N MET A 9 35.72 28.71 60.89
CA MET A 9 36.56 29.81 60.41
C MET A 9 35.67 30.77 59.61
N VAL A 10 35.29 31.88 60.24
CA VAL A 10 34.70 33.03 59.54
C VAL A 10 35.89 33.90 59.12
N ILE A 11 36.22 33.89 57.83
CA ILE A 11 37.25 34.78 57.27
C ILE A 11 36.63 36.18 57.15
N PRO A 12 37.19 37.22 57.78
CA PRO A 12 36.75 38.59 57.58
C PRO A 12 37.02 39.01 56.13
N GLU A 13 36.07 39.73 55.53
CA GLU A 13 36.02 40.13 54.11
C GLU A 13 37.28 40.88 53.61
N ALA A 14 38.14 41.37 54.51
CA ALA A 14 39.33 42.17 54.18
C ALA A 14 40.58 41.36 53.77
N ASP A 15 40.60 40.03 53.92
CA ASP A 15 41.83 39.22 53.73
C ASP A 15 41.87 38.33 52.47
N ILE A 16 40.83 38.32 51.63
CA ILE A 16 40.90 37.59 50.34
C ILE A 16 41.56 38.50 49.29
N LYS A 17 42.89 38.49 49.22
CA LYS A 17 43.63 39.26 48.20
C LYS A 17 43.78 38.52 46.86
N LYS A 18 43.65 37.19 46.84
CA LYS A 18 43.88 36.33 45.67
C LYS A 18 43.01 35.08 45.74
N LEU A 19 42.28 34.78 44.67
CA LEU A 19 41.60 33.50 44.50
C LEU A 19 42.54 32.56 43.74
N LEU A 20 42.83 31.40 44.33
CA LEU A 20 43.63 30.34 43.73
C LEU A 20 42.70 29.17 43.40
N ILE A 21 42.71 28.69 42.16
CA ILE A 21 42.03 27.45 41.74
C ILE A 21 43.12 26.51 41.23
N ASP A 22 43.18 25.29 41.77
CA ASP A 22 44.19 24.27 41.47
C ASP A 22 45.65 24.79 41.52
N GLY A 23 45.91 25.71 42.47
CA GLY A 23 47.23 26.28 42.69
C GLY A 23 47.63 27.40 41.72
N ALA A 24 46.79 27.76 40.75
CA ALA A 24 46.99 28.90 39.86
C ALA A 24 46.19 30.13 40.32
N GLU A 25 46.82 31.31 40.28
CA GLU A 25 46.16 32.57 40.60
C GLU A 25 45.19 32.94 39.48
N VAL A 26 43.93 33.17 39.84
CA VAL A 26 42.93 33.66 38.90
C VAL A 26 43.20 35.15 38.65
N THR A 27 43.79 35.46 37.51
CA THR A 27 44.15 36.84 37.10
C THR A 27 43.10 37.51 36.22
N ALA A 28 42.03 36.79 35.85
CA ALA A 28 40.92 37.33 35.07
C ALA A 28 40.11 38.33 35.90
N SER A 29 39.82 39.49 35.30
CA SER A 29 38.92 40.51 35.86
C SER A 29 37.49 39.98 36.02
N ALA A 30 36.68 40.62 36.86
CA ALA A 30 35.25 40.26 37.00
C ALA A 30 34.49 40.36 35.66
N ALA A 31 34.93 41.23 34.75
CA ALA A 31 34.39 41.34 33.40
C ALA A 31 34.84 40.16 32.51
N GLU A 32 36.08 39.69 32.62
CA GLU A 32 36.58 38.51 31.91
C GLU A 32 36.00 37.20 32.47
N LEU A 33 35.72 37.13 33.78
CA LEU A 33 35.02 36.01 34.41
C LEU A 33 33.53 36.01 34.08
N ASN A 34 32.88 37.18 33.98
CA ASN A 34 31.52 37.29 33.46
C ASN A 34 31.47 37.05 31.95
N ALA A 35 32.52 37.40 31.20
CA ALA A 35 32.64 37.10 29.77
C ALA A 35 32.95 35.61 29.53
N ALA A 36 33.75 34.96 30.38
CA ALA A 36 33.94 33.51 30.41
C ALA A 36 32.67 32.79 30.91
N GLY A 37 31.95 33.42 31.84
CA GLY A 37 30.58 33.10 32.26
C GLY A 37 29.55 33.28 31.14
N SER A 38 29.79 34.20 30.19
CA SER A 38 29.03 34.33 28.94
C SER A 38 29.56 33.40 27.84
N GLY A 39 30.79 32.90 27.99
CA GLY A 39 31.35 31.75 27.28
C GLY A 39 30.74 30.42 27.74
N VAL A 40 29.94 30.44 28.80
CA VAL A 40 28.95 29.40 29.16
C VAL A 40 27.75 29.41 28.19
N GLY A 41 27.83 30.17 27.08
CA GLY A 41 26.94 30.04 25.93
C GLY A 41 26.85 28.62 25.34
N THR A 42 27.73 27.70 25.75
CA THR A 42 27.66 26.26 25.42
C THR A 42 26.87 25.40 26.42
N LEU A 43 26.70 25.80 27.68
CA LEU A 43 25.78 25.10 28.61
C LEU A 43 24.36 25.68 28.54
N ALA A 44 24.21 26.97 28.21
CA ALA A 44 22.90 27.59 28.03
C ALA A 44 22.13 27.04 26.81
N SER A 45 22.84 26.49 25.82
CA SER A 45 22.26 25.83 24.63
C SER A 45 22.12 24.32 24.77
N LEU A 46 22.72 23.72 25.81
CA LEU A 46 22.58 22.29 26.09
C LEU A 46 21.17 22.01 26.61
N VAL A 47 20.49 21.10 25.94
CA VAL A 47 19.16 20.65 26.30
C VAL A 47 19.17 19.17 26.58
N ILE A 48 18.54 18.81 27.69
CA ILE A 48 18.26 17.45 28.09
C ILE A 48 16.77 17.25 27.97
N LYS A 49 16.37 16.35 27.06
CA LYS A 49 14.97 15.97 26.87
C LYS A 49 14.80 14.52 27.32
N THR A 50 13.64 14.21 27.89
CA THR A 50 13.27 12.83 28.20
C THR A 50 11.95 12.52 27.52
N ALA A 51 11.81 11.28 27.06
CA ALA A 51 10.59 10.82 26.46
C ALA A 51 10.43 9.31 26.65
N LYS A 52 9.26 8.80 26.30
CA LYS A 52 8.98 7.38 26.19
C LYS A 52 8.40 7.12 24.82
N VAL A 53 8.82 6.02 24.20
CA VAL A 53 8.26 5.52 22.95
C VAL A 53 7.82 4.09 23.19
N VAL A 54 6.57 3.77 22.90
CA VAL A 54 6.12 2.38 22.84
C VAL A 54 6.52 1.86 21.48
N LEU A 55 7.33 0.79 21.42
CA LEU A 55 7.62 0.16 20.14
C LEU A 55 6.34 -0.44 19.58
N GLY A 56 6.25 -0.49 18.25
CA GLY A 56 5.03 -0.87 17.58
C GLY A 56 5.15 -2.11 16.69
N GLY A 57 6.19 -2.91 16.90
CA GLY A 57 6.50 -4.06 16.06
C GLY A 57 7.15 -3.72 14.70
N ALA A 58 6.99 -2.49 14.22
CA ALA A 58 7.77 -1.91 13.12
C ALA A 58 9.26 -1.82 13.47
N ASN A 59 10.13 -2.23 12.52
CA ASN A 59 11.57 -2.13 12.65
C ASN A 59 12.19 -1.58 11.35
N PRO A 60 12.67 -0.32 11.32
CA PRO A 60 12.81 0.59 12.47
C PRO A 60 11.50 1.23 12.94
N THR A 61 11.49 1.69 14.19
CA THR A 61 10.53 2.70 14.67
C THR A 61 11.09 4.09 14.41
N GLN A 62 10.41 4.88 13.58
CA GLN A 62 10.82 6.24 13.26
C GLN A 62 10.34 7.21 14.34
N VAL A 63 11.24 8.03 14.88
CA VAL A 63 10.95 8.99 15.95
C VAL A 63 11.28 10.40 15.50
N LYS A 64 10.31 11.32 15.61
CA LYS A 64 10.46 12.75 15.40
C LYS A 64 10.41 13.50 16.73
N PHE A 65 11.15 14.60 16.83
CA PHE A 65 11.14 15.41 18.05
C PHE A 65 9.83 16.17 18.22
N LYS A 66 9.34 16.82 17.17
CA LYS A 66 8.13 17.63 17.18
C LYS A 66 7.03 17.06 16.28
N GLY A 67 5.85 17.64 16.37
CA GLY A 67 4.70 17.29 15.53
C GLY A 67 3.74 16.30 16.18
N THR A 68 2.90 15.69 15.36
CA THR A 68 1.93 14.67 15.76
C THR A 68 2.24 13.38 15.04
N ALA A 69 2.03 12.25 15.71
CA ALA A 69 2.25 10.94 15.14
C ALA A 69 1.53 10.78 13.78
N VAL A 70 2.20 10.17 12.81
CA VAL A 70 1.71 10.01 11.43
C VAL A 70 1.57 8.53 11.11
N ALA A 71 0.60 8.19 10.27
CA ALA A 71 0.40 6.84 9.76
C ALA A 71 1.42 6.47 8.69
N ALA A 72 1.78 5.19 8.62
CA ALA A 72 2.46 4.62 7.47
C ALA A 72 1.62 4.88 6.22
N THR A 73 2.26 5.48 5.20
CA THR A 73 1.61 5.80 3.93
C THR A 73 2.50 5.35 2.79
N LYS A 74 1.90 4.72 1.79
CA LYS A 74 2.59 4.16 0.64
C LYS A 74 1.87 4.51 -0.64
N LEU A 75 2.52 5.28 -1.50
CA LEU A 75 2.01 5.63 -2.83
C LEU A 75 2.64 4.71 -3.88
N GLY A 76 1.81 4.10 -4.73
CA GLY A 76 2.28 3.29 -5.84
C GLY A 76 3.16 4.06 -6.83
N SER A 77 4.15 3.40 -7.43
CA SER A 77 4.99 4.01 -8.46
C SER A 77 4.30 4.07 -9.83
N GLN A 78 3.38 3.14 -10.10
CA GLN A 78 2.71 3.00 -11.39
C GLN A 78 1.44 3.86 -11.45
N SER A 79 1.15 4.37 -12.63
CA SER A 79 -0.08 5.10 -12.93
C SER A 79 -1.02 4.21 -13.75
N GLU A 80 -2.31 4.41 -13.56
CA GLU A 80 -3.38 3.80 -14.33
C GLU A 80 -3.26 4.10 -15.85
N PRO A 81 -3.88 3.28 -16.72
CA PRO A 81 -4.61 2.05 -16.40
C PRO A 81 -3.68 0.90 -15.97
N PHE A 82 -4.19 0.00 -15.13
CA PHE A 82 -3.48 -1.18 -14.69
C PHE A 82 -3.90 -2.40 -15.51
N GLU A 83 -2.92 -3.07 -16.11
CA GLU A 83 -3.12 -4.33 -16.84
C GLU A 83 -3.13 -5.50 -15.86
N LEU A 84 -4.26 -5.69 -15.17
CA LEU A 84 -4.45 -6.75 -14.19
C LEU A 84 -5.23 -7.93 -14.78
N ASP A 85 -5.17 -9.06 -14.10
CA ASP A 85 -5.90 -10.28 -14.42
C ASP A 85 -6.78 -10.74 -13.25
N ASN A 86 -7.82 -11.51 -13.57
CA ASN A 86 -8.71 -12.10 -12.56
C ASN A 86 -7.93 -12.97 -11.56
N GLY A 87 -8.17 -12.74 -10.28
CA GLY A 87 -7.59 -13.50 -9.18
C GLY A 87 -6.19 -13.03 -8.77
N GLN A 88 -5.68 -11.94 -9.35
CA GLN A 88 -4.46 -11.31 -8.84
C GLN A 88 -4.69 -10.75 -7.43
N THR A 89 -3.64 -10.73 -6.63
CA THR A 89 -3.73 -10.43 -5.20
C THR A 89 -2.76 -9.33 -4.78
N LEU A 90 -3.19 -8.52 -3.82
CA LEU A 90 -2.31 -7.66 -3.03
C LEU A 90 -2.41 -8.11 -1.57
N THR A 91 -1.29 -8.58 -1.03
CA THR A 91 -1.19 -9.04 0.34
C THR A 91 -0.34 -8.07 1.15
N VAL A 92 -0.93 -7.50 2.20
CA VAL A 92 -0.30 -6.48 3.04
C VAL A 92 -0.39 -6.88 4.50
N ASN A 93 0.75 -6.92 5.17
CA ASN A 93 0.80 -7.00 6.62
C ASN A 93 0.76 -5.58 7.19
N THR A 94 -0.39 -5.23 7.76
CA THR A 94 -0.61 -3.90 8.35
C THR A 94 -0.35 -3.97 9.84
N ASP A 95 0.50 -3.08 10.35
CA ASP A 95 0.82 -2.92 11.77
C ASP A 95 1.33 -4.22 12.45
N GLY A 96 1.90 -5.15 11.69
CA GLY A 96 2.38 -6.43 12.22
C GLY A 96 1.29 -7.41 12.66
N LYS A 97 0.02 -7.18 12.27
CA LYS A 97 -1.13 -8.00 12.68
C LYS A 97 -1.24 -9.33 11.93
N GLY A 98 -0.38 -9.54 10.94
CA GLY A 98 -0.47 -10.66 10.01
C GLY A 98 -0.89 -10.18 8.62
N ASP A 99 -0.80 -11.08 7.66
CA ASP A 99 -1.07 -10.79 6.27
C ASP A 99 -2.58 -10.74 6.02
N ASP A 100 -3.03 -9.67 5.38
CA ASP A 100 -4.38 -9.51 4.85
C ASP A 100 -4.32 -9.42 3.32
N THR A 101 -5.25 -10.05 2.62
CA THR A 101 -5.17 -10.25 1.17
C THR A 101 -6.44 -9.75 0.49
N CYS A 102 -6.28 -8.79 -0.41
CA CYS A 102 -7.32 -8.45 -1.39
C CYS A 102 -7.11 -9.31 -2.64
N THR A 103 -8.18 -9.94 -3.11
CA THR A 103 -8.19 -10.70 -4.36
C THR A 103 -9.02 -9.95 -5.39
N LEU A 104 -8.36 -9.42 -6.41
CA LEU A 104 -9.02 -8.65 -7.46
C LEU A 104 -9.79 -9.60 -8.37
N ALA A 105 -11.12 -9.59 -8.24
CA ALA A 105 -12.02 -10.46 -8.97
C ALA A 105 -12.52 -9.78 -10.25
N ALA A 106 -12.59 -10.57 -11.33
CA ALA A 106 -13.17 -10.14 -12.60
C ALA A 106 -13.64 -11.34 -13.42
N ALA A 107 -14.93 -11.35 -13.74
CA ALA A 107 -15.56 -12.34 -14.60
C ALA A 107 -16.04 -11.68 -15.89
N ALA A 108 -15.87 -12.39 -17.02
CA ALA A 108 -16.47 -11.99 -18.28
C ALA A 108 -17.97 -12.27 -18.29
N GLY A 109 -18.72 -11.41 -18.96
CA GLY A 109 -20.10 -11.65 -19.34
C GLY A 109 -20.17 -12.60 -20.53
N TYR A 110 -21.29 -13.30 -20.63
CA TYR A 110 -21.52 -14.30 -21.67
C TYR A 110 -23.01 -14.41 -22.02
N LEU A 111 -23.27 -14.92 -23.22
CA LEU A 111 -24.59 -15.30 -23.70
C LEU A 111 -24.63 -16.82 -23.85
N THR A 112 -25.58 -17.46 -23.17
CA THR A 112 -25.82 -18.91 -23.27
C THR A 112 -27.07 -19.14 -24.12
N GLY A 113 -26.93 -19.82 -25.26
CA GLY A 113 -28.04 -20.23 -26.10
C GLY A 113 -28.93 -21.28 -25.45
N GLY A 114 -30.08 -21.56 -26.07
CA GLY A 114 -30.98 -22.62 -25.61
C GLY A 114 -30.47 -24.03 -25.96
N ASN A 115 -31.13 -25.05 -25.40
CA ASN A 115 -30.74 -26.47 -25.46
C ASN A 115 -31.09 -27.17 -26.80
N SER A 116 -31.41 -26.45 -27.86
CA SER A 116 -31.78 -27.03 -29.16
C SER A 116 -30.99 -26.45 -30.32
N ALA A 117 -29.78 -25.97 -30.04
CA ALA A 117 -28.89 -25.43 -31.05
C ALA A 117 -28.55 -26.49 -32.11
N SER A 118 -28.55 -26.09 -33.38
CA SER A 118 -28.17 -26.95 -34.49
C SER A 118 -26.75 -27.48 -34.31
N THR A 119 -26.54 -28.74 -34.68
CA THR A 119 -25.20 -29.34 -34.72
C THR A 119 -24.67 -29.53 -36.13
N ASP A 120 -25.44 -29.16 -37.16
CA ASP A 120 -25.04 -29.28 -38.56
C ASP A 120 -25.66 -28.12 -39.35
N MET A 121 -24.80 -27.21 -39.83
CA MET A 121 -25.20 -26.05 -40.62
C MET A 121 -24.78 -26.18 -42.08
N THR A 122 -24.21 -27.31 -42.52
CA THR A 122 -23.61 -27.47 -43.86
C THR A 122 -24.58 -27.24 -45.02
N ALA A 123 -25.87 -27.49 -44.79
CA ALA A 123 -26.93 -27.27 -45.76
C ALA A 123 -27.76 -26.00 -45.49
N SER A 124 -27.47 -25.26 -44.42
CA SER A 124 -28.20 -24.04 -44.09
C SER A 124 -27.89 -22.94 -45.11
N ILE A 125 -28.93 -22.19 -45.49
CA ILE A 125 -28.81 -21.01 -46.34
C ILE A 125 -28.67 -19.73 -45.51
N ASP A 126 -29.13 -19.77 -44.26
CA ASP A 126 -29.07 -18.66 -43.32
C ASP A 126 -27.67 -18.62 -42.70
N THR A 127 -26.98 -17.48 -42.81
CA THR A 127 -25.53 -17.35 -42.61
C THR A 127 -25.13 -16.18 -41.74
N LYS A 128 -26.10 -15.40 -41.24
CA LYS A 128 -25.84 -14.13 -40.58
C LYS A 128 -26.53 -14.04 -39.23
N PHE A 129 -25.90 -13.29 -38.34
CA PHE A 129 -26.50 -12.81 -37.11
C PHE A 129 -25.90 -11.44 -36.78
N LYS A 130 -26.52 -10.69 -35.87
CA LYS A 130 -25.90 -9.49 -35.29
C LYS A 130 -25.41 -9.76 -33.88
N ILE A 131 -24.28 -9.17 -33.52
CA ILE A 131 -23.68 -9.26 -32.18
C ILE A 131 -23.29 -7.86 -31.69
N LEU A 132 -23.51 -7.60 -30.41
CA LEU A 132 -23.01 -6.44 -29.69
C LEU A 132 -22.24 -6.93 -28.46
N VAL A 133 -20.98 -6.52 -28.33
CA VAL A 133 -20.12 -6.88 -27.19
C VAL A 133 -19.75 -5.63 -26.42
N ASP A 134 -19.82 -5.70 -25.10
CA ASP A 134 -19.40 -4.66 -24.14
C ASP A 134 -19.99 -3.28 -24.42
N SER A 135 -21.25 -3.24 -24.91
CA SER A 135 -21.92 -2.00 -25.36
C SER A 135 -21.08 -1.18 -26.35
N ASP A 136 -20.36 -1.87 -27.26
CA ASP A 136 -19.56 -1.21 -28.29
C ASP A 136 -20.32 -0.04 -28.93
N SER A 137 -19.70 1.14 -28.90
CA SER A 137 -20.31 2.39 -29.37
C SER A 137 -20.72 2.34 -30.85
N GLY A 138 -20.12 1.43 -31.62
CA GLY A 138 -20.49 1.17 -32.99
C GLY A 138 -21.78 0.36 -33.17
N GLY A 139 -22.45 -0.03 -32.08
CA GLY A 139 -23.68 -0.81 -32.07
C GLY A 139 -23.51 -2.24 -32.60
N PHE A 140 -24.63 -2.91 -32.83
CA PHE A 140 -24.68 -4.26 -33.38
C PHE A 140 -23.87 -4.38 -34.67
N LYS A 141 -23.05 -5.43 -34.76
CA LYS A 141 -22.24 -5.80 -35.92
C LYS A 141 -22.82 -7.04 -36.58
N THR A 142 -23.00 -7.01 -37.90
CA THR A 142 -23.39 -8.19 -38.65
C THR A 142 -22.18 -9.11 -38.83
N VAL A 143 -22.33 -10.35 -38.41
CA VAL A 143 -21.39 -11.45 -38.66
C VAL A 143 -21.93 -12.26 -39.84
N THR A 144 -21.04 -12.76 -40.69
CA THR A 144 -21.39 -13.67 -41.78
C THR A 144 -20.49 -14.90 -41.71
N CYS A 145 -21.12 -16.05 -41.48
CA CYS A 145 -20.47 -17.34 -41.39
C CYS A 145 -20.45 -18.07 -42.73
N ASP A 146 -19.46 -18.93 -42.88
CA ASP A 146 -19.32 -19.90 -43.95
C ASP A 146 -19.49 -21.30 -43.35
N TRP A 147 -20.63 -21.93 -43.62
CA TRP A 147 -20.95 -23.24 -43.05
C TRP A 147 -20.26 -24.41 -43.74
N ALA A 148 -19.34 -24.16 -44.66
CA ALA A 148 -18.56 -25.21 -45.29
C ALA A 148 -17.81 -26.05 -44.23
N GLY A 149 -18.21 -27.32 -44.09
CA GLY A 149 -17.61 -28.24 -43.12
C GLY A 149 -18.06 -28.05 -41.68
N CYS A 150 -19.10 -27.23 -41.44
CA CYS A 150 -19.70 -27.06 -40.11
C CYS A 150 -20.75 -28.15 -39.82
N ASP A 151 -20.32 -29.42 -39.76
CA ASP A 151 -21.15 -30.62 -39.53
C ASP A 151 -21.17 -31.10 -38.06
N SER A 152 -20.58 -30.30 -37.17
CA SER A 152 -20.65 -30.48 -35.72
C SER A 152 -20.85 -29.15 -34.99
N GLY A 153 -21.41 -29.20 -33.77
CA GLY A 153 -21.51 -28.02 -32.92
C GLY A 153 -20.16 -27.37 -32.62
N ALA A 154 -19.09 -28.15 -32.50
CA ALA A 154 -17.74 -27.63 -32.28
C ALA A 154 -17.18 -26.88 -33.50
N ASP A 155 -17.46 -27.37 -34.71
CA ASP A 155 -17.03 -26.72 -35.95
C ASP A 155 -17.82 -25.42 -36.18
N ILE A 156 -19.13 -25.44 -35.91
CA ILE A 156 -19.97 -24.22 -35.94
C ILE A 156 -19.46 -23.18 -34.93
N ALA A 157 -19.17 -23.58 -33.68
CA ALA A 157 -18.63 -22.69 -32.67
C ALA A 157 -17.28 -22.07 -33.11
N THR A 158 -16.40 -22.88 -33.71
CA THR A 158 -15.12 -22.42 -34.24
C THR A 158 -15.31 -21.39 -35.35
N GLU A 159 -16.22 -21.64 -36.28
CA GLU A 159 -16.56 -20.73 -37.36
C GLU A 159 -17.14 -19.41 -36.84
N MET A 160 -18.12 -19.48 -35.94
CA MET A 160 -18.68 -18.29 -35.27
C MET A 160 -17.60 -17.47 -34.58
N GLN A 161 -16.74 -18.11 -33.78
CA GLN A 161 -15.64 -17.43 -33.09
C GLN A 161 -14.72 -16.73 -34.08
N ALA A 162 -14.30 -17.41 -35.14
CA ALA A 162 -13.39 -16.83 -36.14
C ALA A 162 -14.01 -15.60 -36.82
N LYS A 163 -15.30 -15.66 -37.17
CA LYS A 163 -15.98 -14.55 -37.85
C LYS A 163 -16.31 -13.38 -36.91
N ILE A 164 -16.61 -13.65 -35.65
CA ILE A 164 -16.76 -12.60 -34.63
C ILE A 164 -15.42 -11.91 -34.41
N GLN A 165 -14.34 -12.66 -34.17
CA GLN A 165 -13.01 -12.09 -33.91
C GLN A 165 -12.47 -11.28 -35.10
N ALA A 166 -12.83 -11.66 -36.33
CA ALA A 166 -12.48 -10.91 -37.54
C ALA A 166 -13.08 -9.48 -37.60
N LEU A 167 -14.07 -9.15 -36.74
CA LEU A 167 -14.59 -7.79 -36.61
C LEU A 167 -13.59 -6.81 -35.99
N GLY A 168 -12.58 -7.31 -35.26
CA GLY A 168 -11.55 -6.48 -34.62
C GLY A 168 -12.00 -5.84 -33.30
N GLY A 169 -11.08 -5.14 -32.63
CA GLY A 169 -11.38 -4.37 -31.41
C GLY A 169 -11.87 -5.25 -30.26
N VAL A 170 -12.99 -4.87 -29.61
CA VAL A 170 -13.56 -5.64 -28.47
C VAL A 170 -13.98 -7.06 -28.83
N TYR A 171 -14.15 -7.36 -30.12
CA TYR A 171 -14.55 -8.68 -30.60
C TYR A 171 -13.38 -9.66 -30.74
N GLU A 172 -12.13 -9.18 -30.80
CA GLU A 172 -10.93 -10.01 -31.08
C GLU A 172 -10.68 -11.12 -30.06
N ALA A 173 -11.13 -10.91 -28.82
CA ALA A 173 -10.96 -11.86 -27.72
C ALA A 173 -12.25 -12.60 -27.34
N VAL A 174 -13.33 -12.43 -28.11
CA VAL A 174 -14.58 -13.20 -27.90
C VAL A 174 -14.30 -14.67 -28.12
N THR A 175 -14.87 -15.52 -27.27
CA THR A 175 -14.80 -16.98 -27.45
C THR A 175 -16.18 -17.56 -27.64
N VAL A 176 -16.28 -18.64 -28.40
CA VAL A 176 -17.52 -19.40 -28.61
C VAL A 176 -17.25 -20.87 -28.33
N ALA A 177 -18.05 -21.46 -27.46
CA ALA A 177 -17.98 -22.88 -27.13
C ALA A 177 -19.32 -23.57 -27.40
N PHE A 178 -19.27 -24.80 -27.90
CA PHE A 178 -20.43 -25.69 -27.87
C PHE A 178 -20.39 -26.51 -26.58
N ALA A 179 -21.33 -26.24 -25.68
CA ALA A 179 -21.36 -26.79 -24.34
C ALA A 179 -22.53 -27.77 -24.19
N GLY A 180 -22.38 -28.76 -23.30
CA GLY A 180 -23.42 -29.76 -23.00
C GLY A 180 -23.78 -30.72 -24.15
N GLY A 181 -23.31 -30.44 -25.37
CA GLY A 181 -23.74 -31.14 -26.57
C GLY A 181 -25.01 -30.56 -27.20
N ASP A 182 -25.49 -29.41 -26.74
CA ASP A 182 -26.82 -28.89 -27.09
C ASP A 182 -26.96 -27.36 -27.17
N HIS A 183 -25.95 -26.57 -26.77
CA HIS A 183 -26.04 -25.10 -26.80
C HIS A 183 -24.70 -24.41 -27.04
N TYR A 184 -24.75 -23.16 -27.53
CA TYR A 184 -23.59 -22.29 -27.67
C TYR A 184 -23.43 -21.37 -26.47
N VAL A 185 -22.18 -21.11 -26.07
CA VAL A 185 -21.83 -20.09 -25.08
C VAL A 185 -20.86 -19.12 -25.72
N ILE A 186 -21.27 -17.86 -25.86
CA ILE A 186 -20.42 -16.78 -26.39
C ILE A 186 -19.97 -15.94 -25.21
N THR A 187 -18.67 -15.86 -24.97
CA THR A 187 -18.08 -15.14 -23.85
C THR A 187 -17.32 -13.92 -24.35
N SER A 188 -17.58 -12.75 -23.76
CA SER A 188 -16.82 -11.53 -24.07
C SER A 188 -15.34 -11.70 -23.69
N GLY A 189 -14.46 -11.04 -24.44
CA GLY A 189 -13.04 -10.99 -24.12
C GLY A 189 -12.70 -10.11 -22.92
N THR A 190 -13.58 -9.15 -22.58
CA THR A 190 -13.41 -8.28 -21.43
C THR A 190 -13.82 -9.00 -20.14
N LYS A 191 -13.05 -8.84 -19.06
CA LYS A 191 -13.41 -9.33 -17.73
C LYS A 191 -13.70 -8.14 -16.83
N GLY A 192 -14.88 -8.12 -16.19
CA GLY A 192 -15.31 -7.01 -15.34
C GLY A 192 -16.77 -6.60 -15.59
N THR A 193 -17.21 -5.55 -14.90
CA THR A 193 -18.63 -5.14 -14.88
C THR A 193 -19.13 -4.51 -16.19
N ASN A 194 -18.24 -4.09 -17.10
CA ASN A 194 -18.64 -3.66 -18.45
C ASN A 194 -18.81 -4.83 -19.43
N SER A 195 -18.44 -6.03 -19.03
CA SER A 195 -18.44 -7.19 -19.91
C SER A 195 -19.86 -7.68 -20.20
N SER A 196 -20.21 -7.77 -21.48
CA SER A 196 -21.54 -8.20 -21.92
C SER A 196 -21.51 -8.74 -23.35
N VAL A 197 -22.46 -9.63 -23.66
CA VAL A 197 -22.69 -10.15 -25.00
C VAL A 197 -24.19 -10.11 -25.27
N GLU A 198 -24.57 -9.49 -26.37
CA GLU A 198 -25.94 -9.42 -26.87
C GLU A 198 -25.97 -9.85 -28.33
N MET A 199 -27.07 -10.47 -28.74
CA MET A 199 -27.31 -10.87 -30.13
C MET A 199 -28.69 -10.39 -30.59
N ASP A 200 -28.80 -10.12 -31.89
CA ASP A 200 -30.03 -9.71 -32.53
C ASP A 200 -30.11 -10.27 -33.95
N ASN A 201 -31.32 -10.36 -34.48
CA ASN A 201 -31.57 -10.97 -35.78
C ASN A 201 -30.87 -10.16 -36.89
N ALA A 202 -30.25 -10.87 -37.83
CA ALA A 202 -29.82 -10.27 -39.09
C ALA A 202 -31.04 -9.79 -39.91
N ASP A 203 -30.81 -8.81 -40.79
CA ASP A 203 -31.88 -8.29 -41.65
C ASP A 203 -32.26 -9.28 -42.77
N ASP A 204 -31.34 -10.17 -43.12
CA ASP A 204 -31.47 -11.22 -44.11
C ASP A 204 -30.59 -12.41 -43.73
N HIS A 205 -30.96 -13.61 -44.20
CA HIS A 205 -30.21 -14.84 -43.94
C HIS A 205 -29.89 -15.05 -42.45
N ASP A 206 -30.87 -14.73 -41.59
CA ASP A 206 -30.72 -14.76 -40.13
C ASP A 206 -30.71 -16.20 -39.63
N CYS A 207 -29.67 -16.56 -38.87
CA CYS A 207 -29.49 -17.93 -38.38
C CYS A 207 -29.59 -18.05 -36.85
N LEU A 208 -30.11 -17.03 -36.15
CA LEU A 208 -30.18 -17.05 -34.69
C LEU A 208 -31.17 -18.09 -34.14
N ASP A 209 -32.18 -18.48 -34.89
CA ASP A 209 -33.12 -19.53 -34.50
C ASP A 209 -32.50 -20.93 -34.68
N GLU A 210 -31.77 -21.20 -35.76
CA GLU A 210 -31.02 -22.46 -35.86
C GLU A 210 -29.94 -22.60 -34.79
N LEU A 211 -29.26 -21.50 -34.44
CA LEU A 211 -28.24 -21.51 -33.41
C LEU A 211 -28.82 -21.46 -31.98
N ASP A 212 -30.14 -21.29 -31.83
CA ASP A 212 -30.83 -21.11 -30.55
C ASP A 212 -30.24 -19.96 -29.69
N LEU A 213 -29.84 -18.88 -30.36
CA LEU A 213 -29.19 -17.70 -29.77
C LEU A 213 -30.06 -16.44 -29.77
N GLY A 214 -31.29 -16.55 -30.28
CA GLY A 214 -32.34 -15.53 -30.18
C GLY A 214 -33.10 -15.60 -28.85
N SER A 215 -34.42 -15.81 -28.91
CA SER A 215 -35.27 -15.81 -27.70
C SER A 215 -34.99 -16.94 -26.69
N GLY A 216 -34.25 -17.97 -27.09
CA GLY A 216 -33.81 -19.06 -26.21
C GLY A 216 -32.56 -18.72 -25.38
N ALA A 217 -31.88 -17.61 -25.70
CA ALA A 217 -30.63 -17.25 -25.07
C ALA A 217 -30.82 -16.50 -23.73
N THR A 218 -29.89 -16.73 -22.81
CA THR A 218 -29.81 -16.03 -21.52
C THR A 218 -28.48 -15.28 -21.42
N ALA A 219 -28.57 -13.97 -21.24
CA ALA A 219 -27.39 -13.12 -21.02
C ALA A 219 -27.00 -13.10 -19.54
N THR A 220 -25.72 -13.22 -19.27
CA THR A 220 -25.09 -13.00 -17.96
C THR A 220 -24.10 -11.86 -18.09
N THR A 221 -24.28 -10.79 -17.32
CA THR A 221 -23.33 -9.67 -17.28
C THR A 221 -22.07 -10.08 -16.52
N GLY A 222 -20.93 -9.52 -16.93
CA GLY A 222 -19.70 -9.67 -16.17
C GLY A 222 -19.78 -9.01 -14.79
N THR A 223 -18.88 -9.43 -13.91
CA THR A 223 -18.81 -8.98 -12.52
C THR A 223 -17.37 -8.72 -12.13
N GLY A 224 -17.15 -8.03 -11.02
CA GLY A 224 -15.82 -7.86 -10.45
C GLY A 224 -15.59 -6.49 -9.86
N ASP A 225 -14.33 -6.25 -9.52
CA ASP A 225 -13.86 -5.04 -8.84
C ASP A 225 -13.57 -3.87 -9.80
N ALA A 226 -13.53 -4.15 -11.11
CA ALA A 226 -13.30 -3.16 -12.16
C ALA A 226 -14.27 -3.37 -13.33
N ALA A 227 -14.51 -2.30 -14.07
CA ALA A 227 -15.24 -2.32 -15.34
C ALA A 227 -14.55 -3.21 -16.37
N ASN A 228 -13.23 -3.06 -16.50
CA ASN A 228 -12.34 -3.93 -17.25
C ASN A 228 -11.05 -4.11 -16.46
N ILE A 229 -10.82 -5.31 -15.92
CA ILE A 229 -9.66 -5.57 -15.05
C ILE A 229 -8.32 -5.38 -15.77
N ALA A 230 -8.27 -5.63 -17.08
CA ALA A 230 -7.07 -5.43 -17.91
C ALA A 230 -6.78 -3.95 -18.21
N ALA A 231 -7.66 -3.04 -17.78
CA ALA A 231 -7.48 -1.60 -17.89
C ALA A 231 -8.03 -0.88 -16.63
N ALA A 232 -7.84 -1.47 -15.46
CA ALA A 232 -8.45 -0.99 -14.22
C ALA A 232 -7.93 0.40 -13.84
N THR A 233 -8.80 1.25 -13.31
CA THR A 233 -8.45 2.57 -12.80
C THR A 233 -7.98 2.50 -11.36
N ALA A 234 -7.19 3.48 -10.92
CA ALA A 234 -6.79 3.62 -9.53
C ALA A 234 -7.98 3.79 -8.59
N ALA A 235 -9.08 4.38 -9.05
CA ALA A 235 -10.29 4.52 -8.25
C ALA A 235 -10.96 3.16 -7.99
N GLU A 236 -11.07 2.30 -9.00
CA GLU A 236 -11.61 0.94 -8.87
C GLU A 236 -10.74 0.10 -7.93
N ILE A 237 -9.42 0.10 -8.15
CA ILE A 237 -8.49 -0.64 -7.29
C ILE A 237 -8.50 -0.12 -5.85
N ALA A 238 -8.53 1.20 -5.65
CA ALA A 238 -8.61 1.76 -4.30
C ALA A 238 -9.93 1.39 -3.59
N ALA A 239 -11.04 1.29 -4.33
CA ALA A 239 -12.31 0.84 -3.77
C ALA A 239 -12.25 -0.63 -3.35
N ALA A 240 -11.72 -1.50 -4.21
CA ALA A 240 -11.55 -2.93 -3.92
C ALA A 240 -10.65 -3.16 -2.69
N LEU A 241 -9.47 -2.54 -2.68
CA LEU A 241 -8.54 -2.63 -1.56
C LEU A 241 -9.13 -2.10 -0.26
N SER A 242 -9.91 -1.03 -0.30
CA SER A 242 -10.57 -0.49 0.91
C SER A 242 -11.71 -1.37 1.42
N ALA A 243 -12.34 -2.14 0.54
CA ALA A 243 -13.39 -3.08 0.92
C ALA A 243 -12.81 -4.33 1.59
N ASP A 244 -11.70 -4.84 1.06
CA ASP A 244 -11.10 -6.09 1.52
C ASP A 244 -10.08 -5.91 2.66
N LEU A 245 -9.26 -4.86 2.61
CA LEU A 245 -8.16 -4.65 3.58
C LEU A 245 -8.62 -3.79 4.77
N GLY A 246 -9.01 -4.44 5.85
CA GLY A 246 -9.71 -3.81 6.97
C GLY A 246 -8.87 -2.84 7.81
N ASP A 247 -7.55 -3.02 7.87
CA ASP A 247 -6.66 -2.24 8.74
C ASP A 247 -6.04 -1.00 8.05
N LEU A 248 -6.30 -0.80 6.76
CA LEU A 248 -5.81 0.34 6.00
C LEU A 248 -6.94 1.04 5.24
N THR A 249 -6.61 2.18 4.64
CA THR A 249 -7.45 2.85 3.65
C THR A 249 -6.67 2.95 2.34
N ALA A 250 -7.35 2.70 1.22
CA ALA A 250 -6.79 2.93 -0.11
C ALA A 250 -7.52 4.08 -0.80
N VAL A 251 -6.77 4.96 -1.46
CA VAL A 251 -7.32 6.10 -2.21
C VAL A 251 -6.61 6.27 -3.53
N ALA A 252 -7.34 6.72 -4.54
CA ALA A 252 -6.76 7.14 -5.80
C ALA A 252 -6.16 8.55 -5.67
N GLU A 253 -4.89 8.69 -6.04
CA GLU A 253 -4.16 9.96 -6.03
C GLU A 253 -3.34 10.09 -7.31
N SER A 254 -3.69 11.06 -8.16
CA SER A 254 -2.97 11.34 -9.42
C SER A 254 -2.83 10.12 -10.35
N GLY A 255 -3.89 9.30 -10.45
CA GLY A 255 -3.90 8.06 -11.25
C GLY A 255 -3.15 6.90 -10.60
N LYS A 256 -2.80 6.99 -9.32
CA LYS A 256 -2.07 5.97 -8.56
C LYS A 256 -2.84 5.56 -7.33
N VAL A 257 -2.51 4.41 -6.75
CA VAL A 257 -3.11 3.95 -5.51
C VAL A 257 -2.22 4.32 -4.33
N ARG A 258 -2.80 4.97 -3.31
CA ARG A 258 -2.15 5.23 -2.03
C ARG A 258 -2.79 4.40 -0.93
N LEU A 259 -1.98 3.66 -0.20
CA LEU A 259 -2.35 2.97 1.02
C LEU A 259 -1.95 3.82 2.23
N THR A 260 -2.81 3.86 3.24
CA THR A 260 -2.52 4.50 4.52
C THR A 260 -3.02 3.60 5.63
N SER A 261 -2.15 3.24 6.58
CA SER A 261 -2.57 2.50 7.78
C SER A 261 -3.58 3.33 8.58
N LYS A 262 -4.56 2.68 9.19
CA LYS A 262 -5.55 3.36 10.06
C LYS A 262 -4.96 3.75 11.42
N THR A 263 -3.80 3.21 11.77
CA THR A 263 -3.08 3.58 13.00
C THR A 263 -1.99 4.62 12.68
N THR A 264 -1.54 5.34 13.71
CA THR A 264 -0.45 6.33 13.61
C THR A 264 0.67 5.97 14.59
N GLY A 265 1.85 6.53 14.37
CA GLY A 265 2.95 6.41 15.33
C GLY A 265 3.77 5.14 15.15
N ALA A 266 4.50 4.77 16.20
CA ALA A 266 5.44 3.65 16.19
C ALA A 266 4.81 2.30 15.80
N GLY A 267 3.51 2.13 16.07
CA GLY A 267 2.69 0.95 15.74
C GLY A 267 2.27 0.84 14.29
N SER A 268 2.39 1.92 13.53
CA SER A 268 1.86 1.97 12.18
C SER A 268 2.86 1.43 11.18
N SER A 269 2.46 0.46 10.37
CA SER A 269 3.30 -0.08 9.30
C SER A 269 2.47 -0.64 8.15
N LEU A 270 3.07 -0.63 6.96
CA LEU A 270 2.57 -1.29 5.77
C LEU A 270 3.71 -2.12 5.19
N VAL A 271 3.59 -3.44 5.22
CA VAL A 271 4.58 -4.35 4.65
C VAL A 271 3.90 -5.17 3.56
N VAL A 272 4.29 -4.95 2.31
CA VAL A 272 3.76 -5.72 1.18
C VAL A 272 4.46 -7.07 1.11
N ASN A 273 3.70 -8.15 1.09
CA ASN A 273 4.25 -9.49 0.96
C ASN A 273 4.72 -9.72 -0.50
N ALA A 274 5.90 -10.32 -0.66
CA ALA A 274 6.51 -10.67 -1.93
C ALA A 274 5.73 -11.71 -2.75
N ASP A 275 4.81 -12.45 -2.14
CA ASP A 275 3.91 -13.39 -2.82
C ASP A 275 2.69 -12.70 -3.46
N SER A 276 2.52 -11.39 -3.25
CA SER A 276 1.53 -10.58 -3.96
C SER A 276 1.77 -10.65 -5.46
N THR A 277 0.71 -10.74 -6.26
CA THR A 277 0.83 -10.82 -7.73
C THR A 277 0.46 -9.52 -8.43
N ALA A 278 -0.20 -8.59 -7.73
CA ALA A 278 -0.54 -7.27 -8.23
C ALA A 278 0.46 -6.16 -7.82
N ASP A 279 1.38 -6.44 -6.89
CA ASP A 279 2.27 -5.44 -6.27
C ASP A 279 3.12 -4.67 -7.28
N LEU A 280 3.75 -5.36 -8.23
CA LEU A 280 4.57 -4.78 -9.29
C LEU A 280 3.73 -3.98 -10.29
N ILE A 281 2.52 -4.44 -10.59
CA ILE A 281 1.59 -3.79 -11.53
C ILE A 281 1.09 -2.48 -10.93
N LEU A 282 0.77 -2.48 -9.63
CA LEU A 282 0.35 -1.30 -8.88
C LEU A 282 1.53 -0.41 -8.45
N GLY A 283 2.76 -0.94 -8.48
CA GLY A 283 3.97 -0.27 -7.99
C GLY A 283 4.00 -0.08 -6.48
N ILE A 284 3.33 -0.95 -5.72
CA ILE A 284 3.24 -0.89 -4.26
C ILE A 284 4.10 -2.03 -3.71
N THR A 285 5.37 -1.78 -3.42
CA THR A 285 6.31 -2.83 -2.99
C THR A 285 7.13 -2.43 -1.75
N GLY A 286 7.60 -3.43 -0.99
CA GLY A 286 8.44 -3.21 0.19
C GLY A 286 7.64 -2.75 1.40
N SER A 287 8.21 -1.86 2.21
CA SER A 287 7.65 -1.46 3.50
C SER A 287 7.63 0.06 3.68
N ASP A 288 6.63 0.54 4.42
CA ASP A 288 6.56 1.90 4.95
C ASP A 288 6.12 1.87 6.42
N TYR A 289 6.55 2.88 7.18
CA TYR A 289 6.36 2.93 8.63
C TYR A 289 5.83 4.30 9.05
N GLY A 290 4.99 4.31 10.07
CA GLY A 290 4.52 5.54 10.70
C GLY A 290 5.61 6.22 11.51
N GLU A 291 5.40 7.50 11.76
CA GLU A 291 6.31 8.32 12.54
C GLU A 291 5.73 8.56 13.93
N GLU A 292 6.50 8.21 14.98
CA GLU A 292 6.19 8.58 16.36
C GLU A 292 6.72 9.99 16.65
N CYS A 293 5.94 10.84 17.32
CA CYS A 293 6.37 12.18 17.68
C CYS A 293 6.50 12.33 19.20
N LEU A 294 7.64 12.83 19.67
CA LEU A 294 7.90 13.03 21.11
C LEU A 294 7.18 14.27 21.69
N GLY A 295 6.56 15.10 20.85
CA GLY A 295 5.80 16.28 21.27
C GLY A 295 6.65 17.44 21.77
N PHE A 296 7.95 17.48 21.45
CA PHE A 296 8.79 18.61 21.78
C PHE A 296 8.41 19.83 20.93
N ALA A 297 8.65 21.03 21.48
CA ALA A 297 8.35 22.28 20.78
C ALA A 297 9.25 22.50 19.55
N GLU A 298 10.50 22.02 19.63
CA GLU A 298 11.57 22.29 18.67
C GLU A 298 12.36 21.01 18.39
N ASP A 299 12.89 20.96 17.16
CA ASP A 299 13.87 19.98 16.70
C ASP A 299 15.24 20.25 17.35
N MET A 300 16.19 19.32 17.15
CA MET A 300 17.58 19.51 17.57
C MET A 300 18.32 20.42 16.57
N ALA A 301 19.32 21.17 17.05
CA ALA A 301 20.07 22.11 16.23
C ALA A 301 20.89 21.42 15.13
N ASP A 302 21.40 20.24 15.44
CA ASP A 302 22.30 19.44 14.62
C ASP A 302 22.04 17.95 14.85
N THR A 303 22.86 17.09 14.25
CA THR A 303 22.79 15.63 14.36
C THR A 303 23.68 15.05 15.47
N ASP A 304 24.47 15.88 16.16
CA ASP A 304 25.50 15.47 17.12
C ASP A 304 24.94 15.24 18.54
N TYR A 305 23.62 15.18 18.69
CA TYR A 305 22.98 14.82 19.94
C TYR A 305 23.18 13.34 20.30
N MET A 306 23.17 13.04 21.59
CA MET A 306 23.17 11.70 22.14
C MET A 306 21.74 11.25 22.43
N VAL A 307 21.46 9.98 22.16
CA VAL A 307 20.23 9.30 22.60
C VAL A 307 20.66 8.09 23.41
N MET A 308 20.25 8.05 24.67
CA MET A 308 20.37 6.88 25.52
C MET A 308 18.98 6.25 25.62
N ALA A 309 18.88 5.00 25.20
CA ALA A 309 17.64 4.25 25.15
C ALA A 309 17.73 3.00 26.03
N THR A 310 16.66 2.72 26.77
CA THR A 310 16.55 1.50 27.57
C THR A 310 15.11 1.04 27.63
N PHE A 311 14.89 -0.28 27.67
CA PHE A 311 13.55 -0.82 27.86
C PHE A 311 13.04 -0.52 29.29
N GLU A 312 11.82 -0.01 29.39
CA GLU A 312 11.09 0.05 30.66
C GLU A 312 10.47 -1.32 30.95
N LYS A 313 11.08 -2.09 31.85
CA LYS A 313 10.57 -3.40 32.26
C LYS A 313 10.36 -3.47 33.76
N ALA A 314 9.24 -4.05 34.17
CA ALA A 314 8.95 -4.29 35.58
C ALA A 314 9.83 -5.37 36.22
N SER A 315 10.46 -6.23 35.41
CA SER A 315 11.34 -7.32 35.87
C SER A 315 12.46 -7.61 34.86
N ALA A 316 13.56 -8.22 35.34
CA ALA A 316 14.69 -8.61 34.51
C ALA A 316 14.25 -9.55 33.36
N PRO A 317 14.70 -9.36 32.10
CA PRO A 317 14.18 -10.12 30.97
C PRO A 317 14.58 -11.60 30.99
N ALA A 318 13.65 -12.48 30.60
CA ALA A 318 13.96 -13.82 30.13
C ALA A 318 14.28 -13.74 28.63
N GLY A 319 15.50 -13.34 28.30
CA GLY A 319 15.94 -13.03 26.93
C GLY A 319 16.11 -11.53 26.70
N THR A 320 17.29 -11.12 26.24
CA THR A 320 17.64 -9.71 26.01
C THR A 320 17.47 -9.37 24.54
N SER A 321 16.49 -8.53 24.21
CA SER A 321 16.48 -7.84 22.91
C SER A 321 17.48 -6.69 22.96
N GLU A 322 18.28 -6.52 21.91
CA GLU A 322 19.14 -5.34 21.78
C GLU A 322 18.38 -4.16 21.15
N ILE A 323 18.71 -2.94 21.61
CA ILE A 323 18.24 -1.68 21.02
C ILE A 323 19.45 -0.96 20.43
N ALA A 324 19.30 -0.47 19.20
CA ALA A 324 20.23 0.48 18.59
C ALA A 324 19.51 1.77 18.21
N ILE A 325 20.23 2.90 18.32
CA ILE A 325 19.80 4.19 17.79
C ILE A 325 20.61 4.49 16.54
N GLY A 326 19.91 4.72 15.44
CA GLY A 326 20.50 5.00 14.13
C GLY A 326 19.87 6.20 13.45
N ASP A 327 20.40 6.54 12.27
CA ASP A 327 19.85 7.52 11.33
C ASP A 327 19.44 8.85 11.96
N LYS A 328 20.33 9.41 12.79
CA LYS A 328 20.09 10.70 13.43
C LYS A 328 20.00 11.80 12.39
N ALA A 329 18.91 12.55 12.46
CA ALA A 329 18.66 13.81 11.78
C ALA A 329 18.33 14.89 12.81
N THR A 330 18.39 16.16 12.40
CA THR A 330 17.94 17.28 13.24
C THR A 330 16.49 17.12 13.69
N THR A 331 15.65 16.49 12.86
CA THR A 331 14.22 16.28 13.10
C THR A 331 13.87 15.03 13.91
N GLY A 332 14.83 14.13 14.15
CA GLY A 332 14.53 12.84 14.76
C GLY A 332 15.59 11.75 14.52
N PHE A 333 15.27 10.52 14.89
CA PHE A 333 16.16 9.35 14.78
C PHE A 333 15.33 8.07 14.63
N ASN A 334 16.02 6.95 14.36
CA ASN A 334 15.39 5.64 14.30
C ASN A 334 15.77 4.78 15.51
N ILE A 335 14.78 4.08 16.08
CA ILE A 335 14.99 3.03 17.06
C ILE A 335 14.91 1.68 16.34
N TYR A 336 15.99 0.92 16.42
CA TYR A 336 16.07 -0.45 15.93
C TYR A 336 15.99 -1.41 17.10
N CYS A 337 15.12 -2.40 16.99
CA CYS A 337 15.01 -3.49 17.96
C CYS A 337 15.33 -4.80 17.27
N GLU A 338 16.25 -5.59 17.83
CA GLU A 338 16.63 -6.89 17.27
C GLU A 338 15.42 -7.82 17.11
N THR A 339 14.53 -7.82 18.09
CA THR A 339 13.31 -8.63 18.06
C THR A 339 12.22 -7.88 17.28
N ALA A 340 11.91 -8.37 16.08
CA ALA A 340 10.75 -7.91 15.30
C ALA A 340 9.45 -8.13 16.09
N GLY A 341 8.47 -7.23 15.94
CA GLY A 341 7.20 -7.33 16.67
C GLY A 341 7.26 -6.94 18.15
N ASN A 342 8.41 -6.44 18.64
CA ASN A 342 8.52 -5.97 20.02
C ASN A 342 7.64 -4.72 20.24
N THR A 343 6.84 -4.74 21.32
CA THR A 343 5.89 -3.68 21.68
C THR A 343 6.20 -3.03 23.03
N GLU A 344 7.39 -3.28 23.57
CA GLU A 344 7.82 -2.77 24.87
C GLU A 344 8.02 -1.25 24.82
N THR A 345 7.92 -0.62 25.99
CA THR A 345 8.23 0.81 26.12
C THR A 345 9.73 1.02 26.22
N VAL A 346 10.25 1.98 25.47
CA VAL A 346 11.62 2.47 25.51
C VAL A 346 11.64 3.84 26.17
N GLN A 347 12.42 3.98 27.24
CA GLN A 347 12.74 5.27 27.85
C GLN A 347 13.93 5.89 27.14
N LEU A 348 13.81 7.19 26.88
CA LEU A 348 14.78 7.96 26.13
C LEU A 348 15.30 9.09 27.01
N LEU A 349 16.63 9.23 27.03
CA LEU A 349 17.32 10.43 27.48
C LEU A 349 18.10 10.99 26.29
N ILE A 350 17.71 12.18 25.84
CA ILE A 350 18.26 12.85 24.67
C ILE A 350 19.03 14.08 25.15
N VAL A 351 20.29 14.20 24.74
CA VAL A 351 21.20 15.27 25.16
C VAL A 351 21.84 15.90 23.94
N GLY A 352 21.63 17.19 23.71
CA GLY A 352 22.25 17.91 22.59
C GLY A 352 21.93 19.40 22.64
N LEU A 353 22.05 20.09 21.51
CA LEU A 353 21.75 21.52 21.42
C LEU A 353 20.32 21.76 20.88
N ASN A 354 19.61 22.73 21.44
CA ASN A 354 18.30 23.14 20.93
C ASN A 354 18.45 23.84 19.57
N GLY A 355 17.61 23.51 18.60
CA GLY A 355 17.53 24.28 17.36
C GLY A 355 17.07 25.70 17.64
N SER A 356 17.74 26.68 17.03
CA SER A 356 17.36 28.10 17.09
C SER A 356 16.12 28.40 16.26
#